data_AF-A0A1R1X810-F1
#
_entry.id   AF-A0A1R1X810-F1
#
_cell.length_a   1.000
_cell.length_b   1.000
_cell.length_c   1.000
_cell.angle_alpha   90.00
_cell.angle_beta   90.00
_cell.angle_gamma   90.00
#
_symmetry.space_group_name_H-M   'P 1'
#
loop_
_entity.id
_entity.type
_entity.pdbx_description
1 polymer ?
#
loop_
_entity_poly.entity_id
_entity_poly.type
_entity_poly.pdbx_seq_one_letter_code
_entity_poly.pdbx_strand_id
1 'polypeptide(L)'
;MNLFNNEEIISYYIQELALVIKFLGAENVFLSIYENGSVDKTAEIIQAFKSFLEPFNIRHSIKTEKNSRPEKFHRIGYLAEIRNKALEPLK
;
A
#
# COMPACT_ATOMS: atom_id res chain seq x y z
N MET A 1 -6.53 0.68 -5.01
CA MET A 1 -6.58 -0.78 -5.19
C MET A 1 -6.90 -1.42 -3.85
N ASN A 2 -7.60 -2.56 -3.82
CA ASN A 2 -7.80 -3.31 -2.57
C ASN A 2 -6.60 -4.25 -2.37
N LEU A 3 -5.93 -4.16 -1.22
CA LEU A 3 -4.76 -4.99 -0.88
C LEU A 3 -5.07 -6.04 0.17
N PHE A 4 -6.27 -6.03 0.75
CA PHE A 4 -6.63 -6.97 1.82
C PHE A 4 -6.61 -8.42 1.32
N ASN A 5 -5.82 -9.26 1.99
CA ASN A 5 -5.63 -10.69 1.67
C ASN A 5 -5.31 -10.93 0.18
N ASN A 6 -4.19 -10.36 -0.29
CA ASN A 6 -3.81 -10.35 -1.69
C ASN A 6 -2.42 -10.97 -1.95
N GLU A 7 -1.96 -11.89 -1.10
CA GLU A 7 -0.63 -12.51 -1.15
C GLU A 7 -0.28 -13.08 -2.53
N GLU A 8 -1.25 -13.74 -3.20
CA GLU A 8 -1.02 -14.43 -4.47
C GLU A 8 -0.61 -13.47 -5.62
N ILE A 9 -1.06 -12.22 -5.59
CA ILE A 9 -0.87 -11.28 -6.71
C ILE A 9 -0.07 -10.02 -6.36
N ILE A 10 0.12 -9.72 -5.07
CA ILE A 10 0.76 -8.46 -4.63
C ILE A 10 2.18 -8.28 -5.19
N SER A 11 2.91 -9.38 -5.37
CA SER A 11 4.26 -9.38 -5.94
C SER A 11 4.27 -8.90 -7.40
N TYR A 12 3.27 -9.26 -8.20
CA TYR A 12 3.15 -8.78 -9.58
C TYR A 12 2.84 -7.29 -9.61
N TYR A 13 1.95 -6.81 -8.73
CA TYR A 13 1.68 -5.37 -8.63
C TYR A 13 2.92 -4.57 -8.24
N ILE A 14 3.73 -5.07 -7.31
CA ILE A 14 4.98 -4.42 -6.91
C ILE A 14 5.95 -4.32 -8.10
N GLN A 15 6.07 -5.37 -8.91
CA GLN A 15 6.92 -5.36 -10.10
C GLN A 15 6.46 -4.31 -11.11
N GLU A 16 5.16 -4.28 -11.43
CA GLU A 16 4.60 -3.29 -12.36
C GLU A 16 4.70 -1.86 -11.82
N LEU A 17 4.48 -1.65 -10.51
CA LEU A 17 4.67 -0.35 -9.88
C LEU A 17 6.13 0.13 -9.98
N ALA A 18 7.10 -0.77 -9.80
CA ALA A 18 8.51 -0.43 -9.97
C ALA A 18 8.83 -0.03 -11.41
N LEU A 19 8.24 -0.70 -12.41
CA LEU A 19 8.38 -0.31 -13.82
C LEU A 19 7.78 1.07 -14.10
N VAL A 20 6.59 1.36 -13.56
CA VAL A 20 5.95 2.68 -13.70
C VAL A 20 6.77 3.78 -13.03
N ILE A 21 7.28 3.55 -11.81
CA ILE A 21 8.14 4.52 -11.11
C ILE A 21 9.41 4.78 -11.94
N LYS A 22 10.03 3.73 -12.48
CA LYS A 22 11.20 3.86 -13.35
C LYS A 22 10.88 4.66 -14.62
N PHE A 23 9.72 4.42 -15.23
CA PHE A 23 9.31 5.13 -16.44
C PHE A 23 9.05 6.62 -16.18
N LEU A 24 8.41 6.96 -15.06
CA LEU A 24 8.08 8.35 -14.70
C LEU A 24 9.28 9.12 -14.11
N GLY A 25 10.29 8.41 -13.60
CA GLY A 25 11.38 8.99 -12.79
C GLY A 25 11.00 9.06 -11.31
N ALA A 26 11.90 8.61 -10.43
CA ALA A 26 11.66 8.51 -8.99
C ALA A 26 11.37 9.87 -8.33
N GLU A 27 11.95 10.94 -8.87
CA GLU A 27 11.76 12.32 -8.45
C GLU A 27 10.32 12.82 -8.70
N ASN A 28 9.65 12.29 -9.73
CA ASN A 28 8.30 12.69 -10.12
C ASN A 28 7.21 11.87 -9.42
N VAL A 29 7.59 10.91 -8.57
CA VAL A 29 6.65 10.00 -7.93
C VAL A 29 6.72 10.09 -6.42
N PHE A 30 5.54 10.05 -5.78
CA PHE A 30 5.38 9.73 -4.38
C PHE A 30 4.48 8.49 -4.26
N LEU A 31 4.97 7.43 -3.63
CA LEU A 31 4.19 6.20 -3.43
C LEU A 31 3.59 6.14 -2.03
N SER A 32 2.26 6.11 -1.93
CA SER A 32 1.57 5.95 -0.65
C SER A 32 0.77 4.65 -0.62
N ILE A 33 1.08 3.77 0.33
CA ILE A 33 0.38 2.49 0.55
C ILE A 33 -0.07 2.42 2.00
N TYR A 34 -1.37 2.19 2.18
CA TYR A 34 -1.96 1.82 3.46
C TYR A 34 -2.67 0.48 3.30
N GLU A 35 -2.28 -0.50 4.11
CA GLU A 35 -2.91 -1.81 4.21
C GLU A 35 -3.38 -2.03 5.66
N ASN A 36 -4.52 -2.69 5.83
CA ASN A 36 -5.03 -3.00 7.14
C ASN A 36 -5.75 -4.35 7.19
N GLY A 37 -5.30 -5.19 8.11
CA GLY A 37 -6.04 -6.35 8.60
C GLY A 37 -5.86 -7.63 7.79
N SER A 38 -4.97 -7.65 6.79
CA SER A 38 -4.66 -8.90 6.09
C SER A 38 -4.17 -9.97 7.06
N VAL A 39 -4.65 -11.20 6.88
CA VAL A 39 -4.28 -12.38 7.68
C VAL A 39 -3.28 -13.28 6.96
N ASP A 40 -3.02 -13.00 5.68
CA ASP A 40 -2.00 -13.62 4.86
C ASP A 40 -0.69 -12.78 4.87
N LYS A 41 0.27 -13.12 4.01
CA LYS A 41 1.57 -12.41 3.97
C LYS A 41 1.55 -11.08 3.22
N THR A 42 0.39 -10.56 2.82
CA THR A 42 0.31 -9.28 2.08
C THR A 42 1.06 -8.16 2.82
N ALA A 43 0.81 -8.01 4.12
CA ALA A 43 1.44 -6.97 4.93
C ALA A 43 2.97 -7.12 4.97
N GLU A 44 3.48 -8.36 5.08
CA GLU A 44 4.91 -8.67 5.11
C GLU A 44 5.57 -8.35 3.77
N ILE A 45 4.93 -8.72 2.65
CA ILE A 45 5.44 -8.44 1.30
C ILE A 45 5.49 -6.93 1.03
N ILE A 46 4.45 -6.19 1.44
CA ILE A 46 4.41 -4.72 1.31
C ILE A 46 5.51 -4.06 2.15
N GLN A 47 5.77 -4.55 3.36
CA GLN A 47 6.87 -4.04 4.18
C GLN A 47 8.24 -4.34 3.57
N ALA A 48 8.44 -5.53 2.98
CA ALA A 48 9.67 -5.83 2.25
C ALA A 48 9.87 -4.89 1.05
N PHE A 49 8.78 -4.51 0.36
CA PHE A 49 8.85 -3.53 -0.72
C PHE A 49 9.31 -2.15 -0.24
N LYS A 50 8.93 -1.72 0.97
CA LYS A 50 9.42 -0.47 1.56
C LYS A 50 10.95 -0.43 1.59
N SER A 51 11.58 -1.49 2.11
CA SER A 51 13.05 -1.59 2.17
C SER A 51 13.69 -1.63 0.77
N PHE A 52 12.98 -2.17 -0.23
CA PHE A 52 13.45 -2.13 -1.62
C PHE A 52 13.44 -0.71 -2.20
N LEU A 53 12.52 0.18 -1.78
CA LEU A 53 12.40 1.54 -2.32
C LEU A 53 13.44 2.53 -1.78
N GLU A 54 13.91 2.32 -0.53
CA GLU A 54 14.82 3.24 0.16
C GLU A 54 16.12 3.52 -0.62
N PRO A 55 16.85 2.51 -1.16
CA PRO A 55 18.08 2.75 -1.92
C PRO A 55 17.89 3.52 -3.22
N PHE A 56 16.69 3.53 -3.80
CA PHE A 56 16.38 4.23 -5.05
C PHE A 56 15.90 5.67 -4.83
N ASN A 57 15.93 6.16 -3.57
CA ASN A 57 15.50 7.50 -3.19
C ASN A 57 14.06 7.83 -3.64
N ILE A 58 13.21 6.79 -3.73
CA ILE A 58 11.80 6.96 -4.08
C ILE A 58 11.06 7.46 -2.84
N ARG A 59 10.42 8.62 -2.96
CA ARG A 59 9.63 9.18 -1.86
C ARG A 59 8.39 8.32 -1.63
N HIS A 60 8.19 7.84 -0.40
CA HIS A 60 7.09 6.93 -0.12
C HIS A 60 6.59 7.01 1.33
N SER A 61 5.36 6.53 1.53
CA SER A 61 4.78 6.23 2.84
C SER A 61 4.10 4.86 2.78
N ILE A 62 4.62 3.89 3.52
CA ILE A 62 4.06 2.55 3.59
C ILE A 62 3.69 2.25 5.05
N LYS A 63 2.40 2.02 5.29
CA LYS A 63 1.83 1.70 6.60
C LYS A 63 1.00 0.42 6.51
N THR A 64 1.24 -0.50 7.43
CA THR A 64 0.45 -1.73 7.58
C THR A 64 -0.08 -1.78 9.01
N GLU A 65 -1.37 -2.05 9.17
CA GLU A 65 -2.03 -2.14 10.48
C GLU A 65 -2.77 -3.49 10.60
N LYS A 66 -2.97 -3.96 11.83
CA LYS A 66 -3.70 -5.22 12.12
C LYS A 66 -5.06 -4.96 12.76
N ASN A 67 -5.70 -3.82 12.47
CA ASN A 67 -7.00 -3.54 13.06
C ASN A 67 -8.05 -4.46 12.47
N SER A 68 -8.87 -5.05 13.34
CA SER A 68 -10.02 -5.85 12.91
C SER A 68 -11.01 -4.96 12.17
N ARG A 69 -11.59 -5.52 11.10
CA ARG A 69 -12.73 -4.90 10.45
C ARG A 69 -13.93 -4.98 11.41
N PRO A 70 -14.67 -3.89 11.64
CA PRO A 70 -15.87 -3.94 12.46
C PRO A 70 -16.85 -4.99 11.92
N GLU A 71 -17.61 -5.65 12.77
CA GLU A 71 -18.64 -6.61 12.31
C GLU A 71 -19.79 -5.92 11.58
N LYS A 72 -20.14 -4.69 12.01
CA LYS A 72 -21.18 -3.85 11.40
C LYS A 72 -20.57 -2.51 11.00
N PHE A 73 -20.51 -2.24 9.70
CA PHE A 73 -20.06 -0.95 9.18
C PHE A 73 -20.74 -0.67 7.83
N HIS A 74 -20.88 0.61 7.50
CA HIS A 74 -21.26 1.01 6.16
C HIS A 74 -20.05 0.86 5.23
N ARG A 75 -20.11 -0.07 4.27
CA ARG A 75 -18.96 -0.47 3.45
C ARG A 75 -18.28 0.70 2.75
N ILE A 76 -19.05 1.63 2.20
CA ILE A 76 -18.52 2.81 1.51
C ILE A 76 -17.76 3.70 2.49
N GLY A 77 -18.32 3.92 3.69
CA GLY A 77 -17.68 4.76 4.72
C GLY A 77 -16.34 4.18 5.16
N TYR A 78 -16.32 2.88 5.48
CA TYR A 78 -15.09 2.19 5.84
C TYR A 78 -14.03 2.25 4.74
N LEU A 79 -14.38 1.96 3.48
CA LEU A 79 -13.41 2.03 2.39
C LEU A 79 -12.92 3.46 2.14
N ALA A 80 -13.77 4.46 2.35
CA ALA A 80 -13.37 5.86 2.29
C ALA A 80 -12.37 6.22 3.40
N GLU A 81 -12.55 5.72 4.63
CA GLU A 81 -11.60 5.91 5.73
C GLU A 81 -10.24 5.28 5.41
N ILE A 82 -10.23 4.02 4.95
CA ILE A 82 -9.00 3.30 4.56
C ILE A 82 -8.28 4.04 3.43
N ARG A 83 -9.01 4.51 2.42
CA ARG A 83 -8.47 5.34 1.34
C ARG A 83 -7.90 6.65 1.90
N ASN A 84 -8.61 7.32 2.79
CA ASN A 84 -8.17 8.60 3.34
C ASN A 84 -6.86 8.45 4.13
N LYS A 85 -6.66 7.35 4.86
CA LYS A 85 -5.38 7.03 5.51
C LYS A 85 -4.23 6.90 4.50
N ALA A 86 -4.47 6.29 3.33
CA ALA A 86 -3.48 6.25 2.26
C ALA A 86 -3.17 7.64 1.67
N LEU A 87 -4.10 8.60 1.75
CA LEU A 87 -3.92 9.96 1.23
C LEU A 87 -3.36 10.94 2.25
N GLU A 88 -3.33 10.61 3.55
CA GLU A 88 -2.80 11.48 4.61
C GLU A 88 -1.39 12.04 4.33
N PRO A 89 -0.43 11.25 3.80
CA PRO A 89 0.92 11.76 3.52
C PRO A 89 1.00 12.76 2.36
N LEU A 90 -0.10 12.96 1.61
CA LEU A 90 -0.17 13.84 0.43
C LEU A 90 -0.80 15.20 0.75
N LYS A 91 -1.23 15.42 1.99
CA LYS A 91 -1.86 16.65 2.44
C LYS A 91 -0.85 17.73 2.79
#